data_AF-A0A366XKU3-F1
#
_entry.id   AF-A0A366XKU3-F1
#
_cell.length_a   1.000
_cell.length_b   1.000
_cell.length_c   1.000
_cell.angle_alpha   90.00
_cell.angle_beta   90.00
_cell.angle_gamma   90.00
#
_symmetry.space_group_name_H-M   'P 1'
#
loop_
_entity.id
_entity.type
_entity.pdbx_description
1 polymer ?
#
loop_
_entity_poly.entity_id
_entity_poly.type
_entity_poly.pdbx_seq_one_letter_code
_entity_poly.pdbx_strand_id
1 'polypeptide(L)'
;MQQNEFEVLVKNVCAQDDLPKALEVLIACEDEEIAEAAKSLVGQFALADVEGEKRVYHVTLQENDAGEEEEFVEHVMNAGDDVVKFAAWFFESMFELKQKDTYQAAGKTYKQPKRS
;
A
#
# COMPACT_ATOMS: atom_id res chain seq x y z
N MET A 1 3.89 14.16 -10.34
CA MET A 1 3.58 13.20 -11.43
C MET A 1 2.43 13.64 -12.37
N GLN A 2 2.53 13.37 -13.67
CA GLN A 2 1.42 13.47 -14.65
C GLN A 2 0.59 12.17 -14.70
N GLN A 3 -0.66 12.23 -15.19
CA GLN A 3 -1.56 11.06 -15.22
C GLN A 3 -0.97 9.85 -15.96
N ASN A 4 -0.28 10.05 -17.08
CA ASN A 4 0.33 8.95 -17.84
C ASN A 4 1.49 8.29 -17.06
N GLU A 5 2.27 9.09 -16.33
CA GLU A 5 3.37 8.59 -15.50
C GLU A 5 2.82 7.78 -14.32
N PHE A 6 1.72 8.24 -13.72
CA PHE A 6 1.01 7.50 -12.67
C PHE A 6 0.51 6.14 -13.16
N GLU A 7 -0.13 6.09 -14.34
CA GLU A 7 -0.58 4.82 -14.91
C GLU A 7 0.56 3.84 -15.16
N VAL A 8 1.69 4.31 -15.67
CA VAL A 8 2.87 3.48 -15.90
C VAL A 8 3.43 2.97 -14.58
N LEU A 9 3.57 3.83 -13.58
CA LEU A 9 4.05 3.46 -12.26
C LEU A 9 3.15 2.41 -11.63
N VAL A 10 1.83 2.65 -11.57
CA VAL A 10 0.87 1.73 -10.96
C VAL A 10 0.90 0.36 -11.65
N LYS A 11 0.99 0.32 -12.98
CA LYS A 11 1.12 -0.94 -13.73
C LYS A 11 2.42 -1.68 -13.39
N ASN A 12 3.54 -0.96 -13.28
CA ASN A 12 4.84 -1.55 -12.93
C ASN A 12 4.85 -2.12 -11.50
N VAL A 13 4.24 -1.40 -10.55
CA VAL A 13 4.06 -1.86 -9.16
C VAL A 13 3.17 -3.11 -9.13
N CYS A 14 2.04 -3.08 -9.84
CA CYS A 14 1.09 -4.21 -9.88
C CYS A 14 1.59 -5.42 -10.67
N ALA A 15 2.69 -5.30 -11.40
CA ALA A 15 3.35 -6.39 -12.11
C ALA A 15 4.32 -7.18 -11.20
N GLN A 16 4.59 -6.70 -9.99
CA GLN A 16 5.43 -7.40 -9.03
C GLN A 16 4.67 -8.55 -8.36
N ASP A 17 5.44 -9.54 -7.87
CA ASP A 17 4.87 -10.76 -7.28
C ASP A 17 4.31 -10.54 -5.87
N ASP A 18 4.89 -9.60 -5.12
CA ASP A 18 4.61 -9.39 -3.71
C ASP A 18 4.85 -7.93 -3.28
N LEU A 19 4.42 -7.62 -2.06
CA LEU A 19 4.52 -6.28 -1.47
C LEU A 19 5.98 -5.81 -1.35
N PRO A 20 6.95 -6.59 -0.84
CA PRO A 20 8.34 -6.15 -0.76
C PRO A 20 8.90 -5.68 -2.12
N LYS A 21 8.71 -6.46 -3.19
CA LYS A 21 9.16 -6.05 -4.54
C LYS A 21 8.42 -4.82 -5.06
N ALA A 22 7.12 -4.74 -4.79
CA ALA A 22 6.31 -3.58 -5.14
C ALA A 22 6.80 -2.30 -4.44
N LEU A 23 7.19 -2.42 -3.17
CA LEU A 23 7.77 -1.31 -2.40
C LEU A 23 9.12 -0.87 -2.97
N GLU A 24 9.98 -1.81 -3.38
CA GLU A 24 11.25 -1.48 -4.03
C GLU A 24 11.06 -0.66 -5.31
N VAL A 25 10.03 -0.98 -6.12
CA VAL A 25 9.67 -0.19 -7.31
C VAL A 25 9.28 1.25 -6.94
N LEU A 26 8.51 1.42 -5.87
CA LEU A 26 8.11 2.75 -5.38
C LEU A 26 9.31 3.54 -4.83
N ILE A 27 10.21 2.89 -4.09
CA ILE A 27 11.44 3.50 -3.57
C ILE A 27 12.36 3.98 -4.71
N ALA A 28 12.38 3.26 -5.83
CA ALA A 28 13.17 3.59 -7.01
C ALA A 28 12.45 4.57 -7.97
N CYS A 29 11.29 5.09 -7.60
CA CYS A 29 10.55 6.04 -8.42
C CYS A 29 11.34 7.35 -8.60
N GLU A 30 11.26 7.95 -9.78
CA GLU A 30 11.89 9.25 -10.06
C GLU A 30 11.17 10.42 -9.38
N ASP A 31 9.90 10.23 -9.00
CA ASP A 31 9.14 11.21 -8.23
C ASP A 31 9.54 11.11 -6.75
N GLU A 32 10.23 12.15 -6.26
CA GLU A 32 10.84 12.18 -4.93
C GLU A 32 9.79 12.03 -3.82
N GLU A 33 8.59 12.58 -3.98
CA GLU A 33 7.52 12.45 -2.98
C GLU A 33 7.10 10.98 -2.80
N ILE A 34 6.99 10.24 -3.90
CA ILE A 34 6.67 8.81 -3.87
C ILE A 34 7.82 8.00 -3.28
N ALA A 35 9.05 8.28 -3.71
CA ALA A 35 10.22 7.55 -3.25
C ALA A 35 10.42 7.71 -1.74
N GLU A 36 10.29 8.93 -1.21
CA GLU A 36 10.44 9.20 0.22
C GLU A 36 9.29 8.60 1.04
N ALA A 37 8.03 8.72 0.57
CA ALA A 37 6.90 8.05 1.21
C ALA A 37 7.11 6.53 1.28
N ALA A 38 7.56 5.90 0.19
CA ALA A 38 7.84 4.46 0.16
C ALA A 38 9.01 4.08 1.09
N LYS A 39 10.09 4.87 1.13
CA LYS A 39 11.22 4.62 2.05
C LYS A 39 10.78 4.67 3.51
N SER A 40 9.86 5.57 3.87
CA SER A 40 9.34 5.68 5.24
C SER A 40 8.63 4.40 5.72
N LEU A 41 8.11 3.59 4.79
CA LEU A 41 7.39 2.36 5.09
C LEU A 41 8.31 1.14 5.30
N VAL A 42 9.61 1.27 5.02
CA VAL A 42 10.54 0.15 5.15
C VAL A 42 10.62 -0.28 6.61
N GLY A 43 10.37 -1.57 6.85
CA GLY A 43 10.35 -2.14 8.20
C GLY A 43 9.03 -1.94 8.97
N GLN A 44 8.04 -1.28 8.36
CA GLN A 44 6.73 -1.04 8.98
C GLN A 44 5.67 -2.07 8.58
N PHE A 45 6.06 -3.20 7.97
CA PHE A 45 5.13 -4.27 7.61
C PHE A 45 5.32 -5.52 8.45
N ALA A 46 4.23 -6.07 8.97
CA ALA A 46 4.20 -7.30 9.73
C ALA A 46 3.29 -8.34 9.04
N LEU A 47 3.69 -9.62 9.11
CA LEU A 47 2.90 -10.74 8.62
C LEU A 47 2.33 -11.51 9.80
N ALA A 48 1.03 -11.76 9.80
CA ALA A 48 0.36 -12.59 10.81
C ALA A 48 -0.51 -13.67 10.15
N ASP A 49 -0.64 -14.82 10.81
CA ASP A 49 -1.57 -15.88 10.39
C ASP A 49 -2.90 -15.70 11.13
N VAL A 50 -3.98 -15.48 10.37
CA VAL A 50 -5.33 -15.31 10.90
C VAL A 50 -6.25 -16.26 10.13
N GLU A 51 -6.79 -17.26 10.83
CA GLU A 51 -7.70 -18.26 10.25
C GLU A 51 -7.10 -19.00 9.04
N GLY A 52 -5.78 -19.18 9.00
CA GLY A 52 -5.06 -19.82 7.90
C GLY A 52 -4.74 -18.90 6.72
N GLU A 53 -5.09 -17.61 6.82
CA GLU A 53 -4.67 -16.57 5.90
C GLU A 53 -3.45 -15.83 6.43
N LYS A 54 -2.42 -15.70 5.60
CA LYS A 54 -1.28 -14.83 5.91
C LYS A 54 -1.66 -13.39 5.59
N ARG A 55 -1.95 -12.58 6.60
CA ARG A 55 -2.32 -11.17 6.47
C ARG A 55 -1.10 -10.28 6.65
N VAL A 56 -0.99 -9.25 5.82
CA VAL A 56 0.04 -8.22 5.89
C VAL A 56 -0.56 -6.96 6.47
N TYR A 57 0.08 -6.45 7.52
CA TYR A 57 -0.32 -5.24 8.24
C TYR A 57 0.75 -4.17 8.10
N HIS A 58 0.33 -2.91 8.00
CA HIS A 58 1.17 -1.75 8.23
C HIS A 58 1.10 -1.40 9.72
N VAL A 59 2.26 -1.17 10.34
CA VAL A 59 2.39 -0.90 11.78
C VAL A 59 2.99 0.49 11.96
N THR A 60 2.31 1.34 12.71
CA THR A 60 2.79 2.68 13.08
C THR A 60 2.72 2.88 14.58
N LEU A 61 3.70 3.60 15.14
CA LEU A 61 3.64 4.09 16.52
C LEU A 61 3.06 5.49 16.49
N GLN A 62 1.98 5.72 17.24
CA GLN A 62 1.35 7.03 17.38
C GLN A 62 1.15 7.34 18.85
N GLU A 63 1.33 8.59 19.23
CA GLU A 63 1.00 9.06 20.57
C GLU A 63 -0.54 9.18 20.67
N ASN A 64 -1.13 8.54 21.67
CA ASN A 64 -2.56 8.65 21.94
C ASN A 64 -2.89 9.93 22.74
N ASP A 65 -4.18 10.19 22.99
CA ASP A 65 -4.64 11.38 23.74
C ASP A 65 -4.10 11.48 25.17
N ALA A 66 -3.51 10.40 25.71
CA ALA A 66 -2.89 10.35 27.03
C ALA A 66 -1.37 10.60 27.01
N GLY A 67 -0.77 10.80 25.83
CA GLY A 67 0.67 10.96 25.67
C GLY A 67 1.46 9.64 25.68
N GLU A 68 0.77 8.50 25.49
CA GLU A 68 1.39 7.18 25.46
C GLU A 68 1.56 6.71 24.01
N GLU A 69 2.73 6.15 23.69
CA GLU A 69 2.96 5.53 22.38
C GLU A 69 2.15 4.23 22.26
N GLU A 70 1.28 4.15 21.27
CA GLU A 70 0.45 2.99 20.96
C GLU A 70 0.71 2.50 19.52
N GLU A 71 0.70 1.17 19.34
CA GLU A 71 0.83 0.55 18.03
C GLU A 71 -0.51 0.55 17.30
N PHE A 72 -0.56 1.25 16.17
CA PHE A 72 -1.66 1.20 15.22
C PHE A 72 -1.33 0.21 14.11
N VAL A 73 -2.20 -0.79 13.96
CA VAL A 73 -2.11 -1.80 12.92
C VAL A 73 -3.22 -1.62 11.90
N GLU A 74 -2.84 -1.48 10.63
CA GLU A 74 -3.77 -1.39 9.50
C GLU A 74 -3.61 -2.61 8.59
N HIS A 75 -4.72 -3.26 8.22
CA HIS A 75 -4.67 -4.38 7.27
C HIS A 75 -4.51 -3.86 5.85
N VAL A 76 -3.45 -4.31 5.16
CA VAL A 76 -3.11 -3.85 3.81
C VAL A 76 -3.57 -4.86 2.75
N MET A 77 -3.16 -6.12 2.88
CA MET A 77 -3.50 -7.20 1.96
C MET A 77 -3.21 -8.57 2.58
N ASN A 78 -3.66 -9.66 1.96
CA ASN A 78 -3.18 -11.00 2.29
C ASN A 78 -1.98 -11.36 1.41
N ALA A 79 -1.07 -12.21 1.89
CA ALA A 79 0.02 -12.74 1.09
C ALA A 79 -0.55 -13.58 -0.06
N GLY A 80 -0.08 -13.31 -1.28
CA GLY A 80 -0.61 -13.92 -2.50
C GLY A 80 -1.86 -13.23 -3.07
N ASP A 81 -2.39 -12.20 -2.41
CA ASP A 81 -3.32 -11.29 -3.07
C ASP A 81 -2.62 -10.52 -4.20
N ASP A 82 -3.45 -9.99 -5.09
CA ASP A 82 -3.01 -9.05 -6.11
C ASP A 82 -2.42 -7.77 -5.47
N VAL A 83 -1.19 -7.42 -5.86
CA VAL A 83 -0.44 -6.23 -5.40
C VAL A 83 -1.21 -4.93 -5.61
N VAL A 84 -2.23 -4.89 -6.47
CA VAL A 84 -3.12 -3.74 -6.62
C VAL A 84 -3.76 -3.30 -5.29
N LYS A 85 -3.97 -4.22 -4.34
CA LYS A 85 -4.46 -3.88 -3.00
C LYS A 85 -3.45 -3.01 -2.24
N PHE A 86 -2.18 -3.43 -2.22
CA PHE A 86 -1.10 -2.64 -1.64
C PHE A 86 -0.92 -1.31 -2.36
N ALA A 87 -0.90 -1.30 -3.70
CA ALA A 87 -0.77 -0.07 -4.46
C ALA A 87 -1.92 0.90 -4.15
N ALA A 88 -3.16 0.42 -4.10
CA ALA A 88 -4.32 1.24 -3.78
C ALA A 88 -4.25 1.80 -2.36
N TRP A 89 -3.88 0.97 -1.37
CA TRP A 89 -3.65 1.40 0.00
C TRP A 89 -2.54 2.46 0.08
N PHE A 90 -1.39 2.23 -0.55
CA PHE A 90 -0.26 3.17 -0.52
C PHE A 90 -0.66 4.55 -1.03
N PHE A 91 -1.30 4.61 -2.20
CA PHE A 91 -1.69 5.88 -2.81
C PHE A 91 -2.84 6.57 -2.07
N GLU A 92 -3.71 5.82 -1.41
CA GLU A 92 -4.75 6.41 -0.54
C GLU A 92 -4.15 6.96 0.75
N SER A 93 -3.35 6.18 1.47
CA SER A 93 -2.81 6.57 2.77
C SER A 93 -1.75 7.68 2.68
N MET A 94 -0.93 7.69 1.61
CA MET A 94 0.16 8.65 1.47
C MET A 94 -0.20 9.90 0.65
N PHE A 95 -1.20 9.79 -0.24
CA PHE A 95 -1.51 10.84 -1.21
C PHE A 95 -3.02 11.16 -1.33
N GLU A 96 -3.85 10.56 -0.48
CA GLU A 96 -5.31 10.73 -0.47
C GLU A 96 -5.98 10.41 -1.82
N LEU A 97 -5.34 9.59 -2.65
CA LEU A 97 -5.91 9.14 -3.91
C LEU A 97 -6.96 8.08 -3.66
N LYS A 98 -8.10 8.19 -4.34
CA LYS A 98 -9.15 7.18 -4.22
C LYS A 98 -8.62 5.85 -4.74
N GLN A 99 -8.78 4.78 -3.97
CA GLN A 99 -8.39 3.43 -4.39
C GLN A 99 -8.88 3.08 -5.80
N LYS A 100 -10.12 3.49 -6.14
CA LYS A 100 -10.70 3.27 -7.48
C LYS A 100 -9.80 3.78 -8.61
N ASP A 101 -9.16 4.92 -8.42
CA ASP A 101 -8.32 5.57 -9.44
C ASP A 101 -7.03 4.75 -9.67
N THR A 102 -6.43 4.23 -8.59
CA THR A 102 -5.31 3.29 -8.67
C THR A 102 -5.70 1.98 -9.36
N TYR A 103 -6.87 1.42 -9.06
CA TYR A 103 -7.36 0.22 -9.76
C TYR A 103 -7.58 0.48 -11.26
N GLN A 104 -8.16 1.62 -11.63
CA GLN A 104 -8.34 2.00 -13.03
C GLN A 104 -7.00 2.17 -13.75
N ALA A 105 -6.03 2.83 -13.11
CA ALA A 105 -4.67 2.97 -13.62
C ALA A 105 -3.98 1.61 -13.81
N ALA A 106 -4.22 0.64 -12.93
CA ALA A 106 -3.75 -0.74 -13.08
C ALA A 106 -4.47 -1.54 -14.19
N GLY A 107 -5.53 -0.99 -14.81
CA GLY A 107 -6.38 -1.71 -15.74
C GLY A 107 -7.26 -2.79 -15.07
N LYS A 108 -7.52 -2.65 -13.76
CA LYS A 108 -8.24 -3.63 -12.94
C LYS A 108 -9.59 -3.08 -12.50
N THR A 109 -10.53 -3.99 -12.24
CA THR A 109 -11.85 -3.60 -11.71
C THR A 109 -11.79 -3.46 -10.20
N TYR A 110 -12.06 -2.25 -9.70
CA TYR A 110 -12.23 -2.04 -8.27
C TYR A 110 -13.51 -2.72 -7.77
N LYS A 111 -13.36 -3.61 -6.79
CA LYS A 111 -14.48 -4.17 -6.03
C LYS A 111 -14.44 -3.55 -4.64
N GLN A 112 -15.39 -2.65 -4.38
CA GLN A 112 -15.50 -2.03 -3.07
C GLN A 112 -15.66 -3.13 -2.00
N PRO A 113 -14.85 -3.12 -0.93
CA PRO A 113 -15.04 -4.05 0.17
C PRO A 113 -16.46 -3.89 0.71
N LYS A 114 -17.14 -5.01 0.97
CA LYS A 114 -18.44 -4.95 1.65
C LYS A 114 -18.20 -4.31 3.02
N ARG A 115 -18.93 -3.24 3.33
CA ARG A 115 -18.98 -2.70 4.71
C ARG A 115 -19.51 -3.83 5.60
N SER A 116 -18.63 -4.42 6.40
CA SER A 116 -18.98 -5.32 7.51
C SER A 116 -19.52 -4.50 8.67
#